data_AF-A0A653WSY7-F1
#
_entry.id   AF-A0A653WSY7-F1
#
_cell.length_a   1.000
_cell.length_b   1.000
_cell.length_c   1.000
_cell.angle_alpha   90.00
_cell.angle_beta   90.00
_cell.angle_gamma   90.00
#
_symmetry.space_group_name_H-M   'P 1'
#
loop_
_entity.id
_entity.type
_entity.pdbx_description
1 polymer ?
#
loop_
_entity_poly.entity_id
_entity_poly.type
_entity_poly.pdbx_seq_one_letter_code
_entity_poly.pdbx_strand_id
1 'polypeptide(L)'
;MQVSHTRSALSVSFDEPNLVGSARLVPVMELAAEAGLHQLANKRLTVPTDKGANAGAKVAALVAGMCAGADSIDDMAVLRHGAMRRVFTGCYAPSTLGSFLRSFTFGHVRQLDAVASRILNGLAGRAPLLGSPGAGQFVYVDVDDTIIEVHGYAKQGSGYGYSGVRGLNALLATATTDTTAPVIVAQRLRKGAANSARGAGRLVGEALANLARVRTGPPVLCRFDSAYYGHGPVSAALAGGADVSVTVRMDPAVKRAIAGIGDTAWRAIEYTDAVFDEAAGTWISKAEVAETPFTAFSSRKKSERIAGRLVVRRIPELNRQAGDGQPTLFDTHRFHAFFTTVDPDVLDTVAADRTHRGHAVIEQVNADLKDSALAHLPSGHFGANSAWLVCTGKSLQPHPHRRDPRRRGLHQSSHRHHPGQAREHPGPNRLQLPPDPDPPASGLALATGTRSALRRHAPATATGIEIRPPADTGTTEGTTVEHPRQRGRLLPHAQNRLTRRFRNHPPA
;
A
#
# COMPACT_ATOMS: atom_id res chain seq x y z
N MET A 1 3.72 -3.69 -42.78
CA MET A 1 3.21 -4.00 -41.42
C MET A 1 4.39 -3.95 -40.46
N GLN A 2 4.52 -2.91 -39.62
CA GLN A 2 5.59 -2.81 -38.63
C GLN A 2 5.12 -3.39 -37.29
N VAL A 3 5.81 -4.44 -36.81
CA VAL A 3 5.61 -4.99 -35.46
C VAL A 3 6.48 -4.24 -34.46
N SER A 4 5.88 -3.29 -33.74
CA SER A 4 6.56 -2.56 -32.66
C SER A 4 6.62 -3.42 -31.39
N HIS A 5 7.76 -4.10 -31.19
CA HIS A 5 8.01 -4.95 -30.03
C HIS A 5 8.88 -4.24 -28.98
N THR A 6 8.34 -3.22 -28.33
CA THR A 6 8.91 -2.69 -27.08
C THR A 6 8.88 -3.78 -26.02
N ARG A 7 10.03 -4.30 -25.59
CA ARG A 7 10.11 -5.28 -24.49
C ARG A 7 9.57 -4.64 -23.21
N SER A 8 8.42 -5.10 -22.74
CA SER A 8 7.70 -4.52 -21.59
C SER A 8 8.40 -4.73 -20.24
N ALA A 9 9.25 -5.75 -20.17
CA ALA A 9 10.18 -6.05 -19.08
C ALA A 9 11.44 -6.75 -19.63
N LEU A 10 12.52 -6.74 -18.86
CA LEU A 10 13.75 -7.48 -19.14
C LEU A 10 14.20 -8.15 -17.84
N SER A 11 14.26 -9.48 -17.84
CA SER A 11 14.67 -10.28 -16.69
C SER A 11 16.12 -10.70 -16.82
N VAL A 12 16.82 -10.78 -15.68
CA VAL A 12 18.19 -11.30 -15.56
C VAL A 12 18.16 -12.37 -14.48
N SER A 13 18.28 -13.64 -14.88
CA SER A 13 18.53 -14.74 -13.95
C SER A 13 20.02 -14.81 -13.62
N PHE A 14 20.32 -15.20 -12.38
CA PHE A 14 21.66 -15.58 -11.96
C PHE A 14 21.59 -17.07 -11.60
N ASP A 15 22.16 -17.91 -12.46
CA ASP A 15 22.08 -19.37 -12.33
C ASP A 15 23.17 -19.94 -11.39
N GLU A 16 23.85 -19.07 -10.64
CA GLU A 16 24.86 -19.40 -9.63
C GLU A 16 24.22 -20.19 -8.46
N PRO A 17 24.53 -21.49 -8.31
CA PRO A 17 23.84 -22.38 -7.37
C PRO A 17 24.13 -22.08 -5.89
N ASN A 18 25.06 -21.17 -5.58
CA ASN A 18 25.38 -20.70 -4.23
C ASN A 18 24.80 -19.32 -3.89
N LEU A 19 24.23 -18.58 -4.85
CA LEU A 19 23.72 -17.21 -4.64
C LEU A 19 22.32 -17.19 -4.02
N VAL A 20 22.14 -16.44 -2.92
CA VAL A 20 20.84 -16.21 -2.27
C VAL A 20 20.33 -14.81 -2.63
N GLY A 21 19.65 -14.70 -3.79
CA GLY A 21 19.21 -13.40 -4.34
C GLY A 21 18.27 -12.58 -3.45
N SER A 22 17.62 -13.21 -2.45
CA SER A 22 16.73 -12.54 -1.50
C SER A 22 17.16 -12.77 -0.04
N ALA A 23 18.45 -12.75 0.28
CA ALA A 23 18.96 -13.03 1.63
C ALA A 23 18.30 -12.22 2.78
N ARG A 24 17.86 -10.98 2.51
CA ARG A 24 17.10 -10.14 3.47
C ARG A 24 15.76 -10.74 3.92
N LEU A 25 15.26 -11.76 3.22
CA LEU A 25 14.00 -12.45 3.51
C LEU A 25 14.07 -13.32 4.77
N VAL A 26 15.28 -13.75 5.18
CA VAL A 26 15.48 -14.63 6.35
C VAL A 26 14.92 -14.02 7.64
N PRO A 27 15.40 -12.85 8.13
CA PRO A 27 14.88 -12.25 9.36
C PRO A 27 13.41 -11.82 9.26
N VAL A 28 12.90 -11.53 8.04
CA VAL A 28 11.48 -11.21 7.82
C VAL A 28 10.60 -12.45 8.03
N MET A 29 11.00 -13.59 7.49
CA MET A 29 10.24 -14.84 7.62
C MET A 29 10.45 -15.54 8.97
N GLU A 30 11.59 -15.30 9.62
CA GLU A 30 11.83 -15.65 11.02
C GLU A 30 10.85 -14.88 11.93
N LEU A 31 10.82 -13.55 11.86
CA LEU A 31 9.85 -12.72 12.60
C LEU A 31 8.39 -13.12 12.30
N ALA A 32 8.07 -13.48 11.06
CA ALA A 32 6.74 -13.96 10.70
C ALA A 32 6.41 -15.33 11.34
N ALA A 33 7.37 -16.25 11.41
CA ALA A 33 7.22 -17.53 12.10
C ALA A 33 7.12 -17.36 13.62
N GLU A 34 7.89 -16.42 14.20
CA GLU A 34 7.85 -16.02 15.60
C GLU A 34 6.52 -15.37 16.01
N ALA A 35 5.90 -14.60 15.11
CA ALA A 35 4.54 -14.07 15.22
C ALA A 35 3.45 -15.12 14.92
N GLY A 36 3.85 -16.38 14.67
CA GLY A 36 2.96 -17.53 14.57
C GLY A 36 2.34 -17.79 13.20
N LEU A 37 2.82 -17.17 12.11
CA LEU A 37 2.23 -17.29 10.76
C LEU A 37 1.95 -18.75 10.35
N HIS A 38 2.96 -19.61 10.44
CA HIS A 38 2.86 -21.01 10.05
C HIS A 38 1.83 -21.78 10.90
N GLN A 39 1.89 -21.61 12.22
CA GLN A 39 1.09 -22.32 13.22
C GLN A 39 -0.37 -21.86 13.19
N LEU A 40 -0.61 -20.55 13.07
CA LEU A 40 -1.95 -19.96 12.95
C LEU A 40 -2.63 -20.39 11.66
N ALA A 41 -1.94 -20.34 10.53
CA ALA A 41 -2.48 -20.75 9.24
C ALA A 41 -2.80 -22.26 9.20
N ASN A 42 -1.88 -23.12 9.67
CA ASN A 42 -2.15 -24.56 9.81
C ASN A 42 -3.34 -24.87 10.75
N LYS A 43 -3.53 -24.10 11.83
CA LYS A 43 -4.60 -24.32 12.82
C LYS A 43 -5.97 -23.72 12.41
N ARG A 44 -6.04 -22.87 11.39
CA ARG A 44 -7.26 -22.09 11.05
C ARG A 44 -7.80 -22.27 9.64
N LEU A 45 -6.97 -22.68 8.67
CA LEU A 45 -7.39 -22.83 7.28
C LEU A 45 -7.90 -24.25 7.04
N THR A 46 -9.20 -24.41 6.77
CA THR A 46 -9.85 -25.70 6.48
C THR A 46 -10.02 -25.90 4.97
N VAL A 47 -9.04 -25.48 4.17
CA VAL A 47 -9.08 -25.65 2.72
C VAL A 47 -9.11 -27.16 2.41
N PRO A 48 -10.06 -27.67 1.60
CA PRO A 48 -10.22 -29.10 1.38
C PRO A 48 -9.15 -29.67 0.44
N THR A 49 -9.11 -31.01 0.33
CA THR A 49 -8.23 -31.80 -0.55
C THR A 49 -6.72 -31.65 -0.25
N ASP A 50 -5.87 -32.33 -1.03
CA ASP A 50 -4.41 -32.16 -0.99
C ASP A 50 -3.98 -30.68 -1.18
N LYS A 51 -4.82 -29.89 -1.85
CA LYS A 51 -4.59 -28.45 -2.05
C LYS A 51 -4.50 -27.71 -0.72
N GLY A 52 -5.23 -28.14 0.32
CA GLY A 52 -5.14 -27.59 1.67
C GLY A 52 -3.96 -28.07 2.53
N ALA A 53 -3.32 -29.19 2.20
CA ALA A 53 -2.22 -29.74 3.00
C ALA A 53 -1.06 -28.73 3.15
N ASN A 54 -0.44 -28.65 4.33
CA ASN A 54 0.64 -27.68 4.64
C ASN A 54 0.26 -26.20 4.40
N ALA A 55 -1.01 -25.83 4.68
CA ALA A 55 -1.55 -24.49 4.45
C ALA A 55 -0.65 -23.36 5.00
N GLY A 56 -0.07 -23.52 6.19
CA GLY A 56 0.80 -22.51 6.79
C GLY A 56 2.13 -22.31 6.07
N ALA A 57 2.74 -23.37 5.54
CA ALA A 57 3.92 -23.23 4.69
C ALA A 57 3.57 -22.61 3.32
N LYS A 58 2.36 -22.86 2.80
CA LYS A 58 1.87 -22.24 1.55
C LYS A 58 1.55 -20.75 1.73
N VAL A 59 0.94 -20.33 2.84
CA VAL A 59 0.73 -18.90 3.14
C VAL A 59 2.05 -18.20 3.45
N ALA A 60 2.96 -18.85 4.19
CA ALA A 60 4.30 -18.32 4.41
C ALA A 60 5.08 -18.15 3.10
N ALA A 61 4.98 -19.09 2.16
CA ALA A 61 5.55 -18.94 0.82
C ALA A 61 4.93 -17.74 0.07
N LEU A 62 3.61 -17.54 0.11
CA LEU A 62 2.97 -16.36 -0.50
C LEU A 62 3.49 -15.05 0.08
N VAL A 63 3.51 -14.92 1.41
CA VAL A 63 4.08 -13.74 2.10
C VAL A 63 5.55 -13.55 1.73
N ALA A 64 6.33 -14.64 1.68
CA ALA A 64 7.75 -14.60 1.36
C ALA A 64 8.04 -14.11 -0.06
N GLY A 65 7.28 -14.58 -1.05
CA GLY A 65 7.44 -14.16 -2.45
C GLY A 65 7.03 -12.71 -2.66
N MET A 66 5.94 -12.27 -2.04
CA MET A 66 5.52 -10.86 -2.05
C MET A 66 6.60 -9.96 -1.42
N CYS A 67 7.19 -10.37 -0.28
CA CYS A 67 8.35 -9.66 0.28
C CYS A 67 9.57 -9.65 -0.66
N ALA A 68 9.78 -10.71 -1.45
CA ALA A 68 10.81 -10.78 -2.48
C ALA A 68 10.45 -10.05 -3.81
N GLY A 69 9.25 -9.45 -3.92
CA GLY A 69 8.81 -8.65 -5.07
C GLY A 69 7.92 -9.37 -6.09
N ALA A 70 7.31 -10.51 -5.75
CA ALA A 70 6.33 -11.19 -6.60
C ALA A 70 4.95 -10.51 -6.57
N ASP A 71 4.50 -9.97 -7.70
CA ASP A 71 3.12 -9.47 -7.90
C ASP A 71 2.18 -10.50 -8.56
N SER A 72 2.73 -11.57 -9.16
CA SER A 72 1.96 -12.66 -9.74
C SER A 72 2.20 -14.03 -9.09
N ILE A 73 1.34 -15.01 -9.43
CA ILE A 73 1.50 -16.41 -9.01
C ILE A 73 2.75 -17.04 -9.62
N ASP A 74 3.17 -16.62 -10.81
CA ASP A 74 4.31 -17.20 -11.52
C ASP A 74 5.65 -16.63 -11.01
N ASP A 75 5.67 -15.36 -10.59
CA ASP A 75 6.83 -14.72 -9.94
C ASP A 75 7.19 -15.36 -8.59
N MET A 76 6.29 -16.15 -8.00
CA MET A 76 6.60 -17.02 -6.85
C MET A 76 7.75 -18.01 -7.14
N ALA A 77 8.12 -18.20 -8.42
CA ALA A 77 9.35 -18.85 -8.84
C ALA A 77 10.62 -18.25 -8.20
N VAL A 78 10.62 -16.95 -7.82
CA VAL A 78 11.75 -16.28 -7.15
C VAL A 78 12.24 -17.03 -5.90
N LEU A 79 11.34 -17.68 -5.16
CA LEU A 79 11.66 -18.49 -3.98
C LEU A 79 12.41 -19.80 -4.30
N ARG A 80 12.58 -20.13 -5.59
CA ARG A 80 13.24 -21.35 -6.08
C ARG A 80 14.52 -21.06 -6.87
N HIS A 81 14.91 -19.80 -7.04
CA HIS A 81 16.13 -19.42 -7.76
C HIS A 81 17.39 -19.62 -6.89
N GLY A 82 18.52 -19.97 -7.54
CA GLY A 82 19.82 -20.11 -6.88
C GLY A 82 19.81 -20.97 -5.61
N ALA A 83 20.50 -20.49 -4.57
CA ALA A 83 20.62 -21.18 -3.29
C ALA A 83 19.42 -21.01 -2.33
N MET A 84 18.29 -20.41 -2.74
CA MET A 84 17.13 -20.18 -1.85
C MET A 84 16.66 -21.45 -1.14
N ARG A 85 16.74 -22.61 -1.81
CA ARG A 85 16.39 -23.94 -1.27
C ARG A 85 17.34 -24.48 -0.19
N ARG A 86 18.54 -23.89 -0.01
CA ARG A 86 19.45 -24.21 1.11
C ARG A 86 19.05 -23.48 2.40
N VAL A 87 18.25 -22.42 2.27
CA VAL A 87 17.87 -21.51 3.37
C VAL A 87 16.40 -21.69 3.75
N PHE A 88 15.53 -21.98 2.77
CA PHE A 88 14.09 -22.15 2.96
C PHE A 88 13.63 -23.53 2.48
N THR A 89 12.84 -24.21 3.32
CA THR A 89 12.21 -25.50 2.99
C THR A 89 10.84 -25.34 2.31
N GLY A 90 10.18 -24.18 2.48
CA GLY A 90 8.84 -23.87 1.97
C GLY A 90 8.76 -23.45 0.49
N CYS A 91 9.77 -23.75 -0.33
CA CYS A 91 9.91 -23.27 -1.71
C CYS A 91 8.96 -23.96 -2.72
N TYR A 92 7.64 -23.82 -2.52
CA TYR A 92 6.61 -24.38 -3.39
C TYR A 92 6.66 -23.84 -4.83
N ALA A 93 6.12 -24.61 -5.77
CA ALA A 93 5.98 -24.17 -7.15
C ALA A 93 4.76 -23.23 -7.34
N PRO A 94 4.83 -22.26 -8.27
CA PRO A 94 3.68 -21.45 -8.72
C PRO A 94 2.38 -22.24 -8.91
N SER A 95 2.44 -23.37 -9.60
CA SER A 95 1.28 -24.23 -9.85
C SER A 95 0.64 -24.80 -8.58
N THR A 96 1.44 -25.09 -7.55
CA THR A 96 0.97 -25.53 -6.22
C THR A 96 0.27 -24.39 -5.48
N LEU A 97 0.89 -23.21 -5.43
CA LEU A 97 0.35 -22.03 -4.73
C LEU A 97 -0.91 -21.48 -5.41
N GLY A 98 -0.90 -21.38 -6.74
CA GLY A 98 -2.07 -20.98 -7.51
C GLY A 98 -3.23 -21.96 -7.37
N SER A 99 -2.98 -23.26 -7.23
CA SER A 99 -4.04 -24.26 -7.01
C SER A 99 -4.60 -24.21 -5.58
N PHE A 100 -3.75 -23.98 -4.58
CA PHE A 100 -4.18 -23.69 -3.20
C PHE A 100 -5.07 -22.43 -3.15
N LEU A 101 -4.63 -21.32 -3.75
CA LEU A 101 -5.39 -20.07 -3.83
C LEU A 101 -6.74 -20.25 -4.55
N ARG A 102 -6.80 -21.03 -5.64
CA ARG A 102 -8.05 -21.31 -6.36
C ARG A 102 -9.06 -22.09 -5.51
N SER A 103 -8.63 -22.86 -4.50
CA SER A 103 -9.52 -23.53 -3.54
C SER A 103 -10.11 -22.62 -2.44
N PHE A 104 -9.83 -21.31 -2.43
CA PHE A 104 -10.40 -20.39 -1.43
C PHE A 104 -11.87 -20.04 -1.73
N THR A 105 -12.76 -20.40 -0.82
CA THR A 105 -14.13 -19.89 -0.73
C THR A 105 -14.15 -18.59 0.10
N PHE A 106 -15.29 -17.90 0.17
CA PHE A 106 -15.46 -16.77 1.11
C PHE A 106 -15.18 -17.18 2.58
N GLY A 107 -15.52 -18.42 2.96
CA GLY A 107 -15.19 -18.98 4.27
C GLY A 107 -13.69 -19.10 4.50
N HIS A 108 -12.95 -19.67 3.53
CA HIS A 108 -11.49 -19.81 3.61
C HIS A 108 -10.78 -18.43 3.63
N VAL A 109 -11.32 -17.44 2.92
CA VAL A 109 -10.83 -16.05 3.00
C VAL A 109 -11.01 -15.52 4.42
N ARG A 110 -12.23 -15.59 5.00
CA ARG A 110 -12.48 -15.11 6.37
C ARG A 110 -11.68 -15.88 7.44
N GLN A 111 -11.33 -17.15 7.22
CA GLN A 111 -10.35 -17.87 8.04
C GLN A 111 -8.95 -17.26 7.94
N LEU A 112 -8.51 -16.86 6.73
CA LEU A 112 -7.23 -16.20 6.50
C LEU A 112 -7.19 -14.77 7.10
N ASP A 113 -8.29 -14.01 7.08
CA ASP A 113 -8.39 -12.74 7.81
C ASP A 113 -8.25 -12.96 9.33
N ALA A 114 -8.82 -14.05 9.85
CA ALA A 114 -8.69 -14.45 11.24
C ALA A 114 -7.28 -14.99 11.60
N VAL A 115 -6.46 -15.35 10.61
CA VAL A 115 -5.02 -15.58 10.75
C VAL A 115 -4.29 -14.24 10.73
N ALA A 116 -4.57 -13.37 9.76
CA ALA A 116 -3.92 -12.07 9.59
C ALA A 116 -4.06 -11.15 10.81
N SER A 117 -5.22 -11.12 11.49
CA SER A 117 -5.39 -10.34 12.73
C SER A 117 -4.66 -10.94 13.93
N ARG A 118 -4.45 -12.27 13.95
CA ARG A 118 -3.67 -12.94 15.01
C ARG A 118 -2.17 -12.80 14.79
N ILE A 119 -1.70 -12.79 13.55
CA ILE A 119 -0.32 -12.44 13.19
C ILE A 119 -0.03 -10.98 13.57
N LEU A 120 -0.97 -10.05 13.32
CA LEU A 120 -0.82 -8.65 13.74
C LEU A 120 -0.59 -8.54 15.27
N ASN A 121 -1.34 -9.29 16.06
CA ASN A 121 -1.14 -9.39 17.51
C ASN A 121 0.20 -10.06 17.89
N GLY A 122 0.60 -11.11 17.17
CA GLY A 122 1.90 -11.76 17.34
C GLY A 122 3.08 -10.82 17.05
N LEU A 123 3.00 -10.03 15.98
CA LEU A 123 3.97 -9.01 15.61
C LEU A 123 4.03 -7.88 16.66
N ALA A 124 2.89 -7.44 17.21
CA ALA A 124 2.85 -6.44 18.27
C ALA A 124 3.60 -6.88 19.54
N GLY A 125 3.56 -8.18 19.86
CA GLY A 125 4.37 -8.77 20.94
C GLY A 125 5.86 -8.92 20.63
N ARG A 126 6.33 -8.56 19.43
CA ARG A 126 7.73 -8.65 18.99
C ARG A 126 8.33 -7.30 18.56
N ALA A 127 7.50 -6.35 18.12
CA ALA A 127 7.92 -5.04 17.66
C ALA A 127 6.85 -3.96 18.00
N PRO A 128 7.26 -2.74 18.38
CA PRO A 128 6.32 -1.65 18.67
C PRO A 128 5.73 -1.07 17.38
N LEU A 129 4.77 -1.78 16.78
CA LEU A 129 4.19 -1.48 15.46
C LEU A 129 3.60 -0.06 15.35
N LEU A 130 3.13 0.49 16.47
CA LEU A 130 2.57 1.84 16.59
C LEU A 130 3.36 2.69 17.62
N GLY A 131 4.63 2.33 17.84
CA GLY A 131 5.53 3.06 18.74
C GLY A 131 5.05 3.02 20.20
N SER A 132 5.06 4.18 20.84
CA SER A 132 4.45 4.40 22.15
C SER A 132 3.96 5.86 22.19
N PRO A 133 2.73 6.13 21.70
CA PRO A 133 2.21 7.49 21.60
C PRO A 133 2.12 8.15 22.99
N GLY A 134 2.44 9.44 23.05
CA GLY A 134 2.34 10.23 24.26
C GLY A 134 0.90 10.39 24.75
N ALA A 135 0.73 10.81 25.99
CA ALA A 135 -0.57 11.19 26.52
C ALA A 135 -1.18 12.31 25.63
N GLY A 136 -2.46 12.15 25.26
CA GLY A 136 -3.16 13.06 24.34
C GLY A 136 -2.92 12.83 22.84
N GLN A 137 -1.93 12.02 22.44
CA GLN A 137 -1.73 11.71 21.02
C GLN A 137 -2.75 10.66 20.51
N PHE A 138 -3.24 10.84 19.29
CA PHE A 138 -4.13 9.88 18.64
C PHE A 138 -3.36 8.74 17.94
N VAL A 139 -3.99 7.57 17.88
CA VAL A 139 -3.72 6.60 16.82
C VAL A 139 -4.76 6.83 15.72
N TYR A 140 -4.34 7.24 14.53
CA TYR A 140 -5.28 7.46 13.42
C TYR A 140 -5.63 6.14 12.77
N VAL A 141 -6.90 5.98 12.37
CA VAL A 141 -7.36 4.86 11.54
C VAL A 141 -7.93 5.41 10.25
N ASP A 142 -7.14 5.34 9.19
CA ASP A 142 -7.54 5.77 7.85
C ASP A 142 -8.26 4.63 7.12
N VAL A 143 -9.33 4.96 6.38
CA VAL A 143 -10.07 3.99 5.55
C VAL A 143 -10.36 4.58 4.17
N ASP A 144 -9.93 3.85 3.12
CA ASP A 144 -10.15 4.19 1.71
C ASP A 144 -10.29 2.90 0.87
N ASP A 145 -10.79 3.02 -0.36
CA ASP A 145 -10.88 1.92 -1.32
C ASP A 145 -10.28 2.25 -2.69
N THR A 146 -9.39 1.38 -3.16
CA THR A 146 -8.71 1.56 -4.45
C THR A 146 -9.12 0.49 -5.46
N ILE A 147 -9.28 0.88 -6.72
CA ILE A 147 -9.52 -0.05 -7.83
C ILE A 147 -8.17 -0.58 -8.32
N ILE A 148 -8.02 -1.91 -8.31
CA ILE A 148 -6.96 -2.62 -9.02
C ILE A 148 -7.49 -2.96 -10.41
N GLU A 149 -6.84 -2.45 -11.46
CA GLU A 149 -7.33 -2.54 -12.83
C GLU A 149 -7.26 -3.97 -13.41
N VAL A 150 -8.20 -4.29 -14.30
CA VAL A 150 -8.35 -5.60 -14.92
C VAL A 150 -8.87 -5.49 -16.35
N HIS A 151 -7.98 -5.66 -17.33
CA HIS A 151 -8.37 -5.65 -18.76
C HIS A 151 -9.09 -6.95 -19.20
N GLY A 152 -8.89 -8.08 -18.50
CA GLY A 152 -9.45 -9.39 -18.89
C GLY A 152 -10.88 -9.65 -18.41
N TYR A 153 -11.81 -9.86 -19.35
CA TYR A 153 -13.23 -10.11 -19.08
C TYR A 153 -13.52 -11.29 -18.13
N ALA A 154 -12.72 -12.35 -18.19
CA ALA A 154 -12.94 -13.60 -17.44
C ALA A 154 -12.69 -13.49 -15.91
N LYS A 155 -12.17 -12.36 -15.41
CA LYS A 155 -11.89 -12.23 -13.96
C LYS A 155 -13.18 -11.99 -13.17
N GLN A 156 -13.53 -12.96 -12.33
CA GLN A 156 -14.75 -12.97 -11.54
C GLN A 156 -14.88 -11.71 -10.67
N GLY A 157 -16.05 -11.09 -10.69
CA GLY A 157 -16.36 -9.88 -9.91
C GLY A 157 -15.74 -8.59 -10.46
N SER A 158 -14.97 -8.65 -11.56
CA SER A 158 -14.48 -7.44 -12.22
C SER A 158 -15.64 -6.62 -12.80
N GLY A 159 -15.52 -5.30 -12.74
CA GLY A 159 -16.55 -4.37 -13.23
C GLY A 159 -16.15 -2.92 -13.05
N TYR A 160 -17.01 -2.01 -13.51
CA TYR A 160 -16.81 -0.58 -13.40
C TYR A 160 -17.32 -0.06 -12.05
N GLY A 161 -16.45 0.64 -11.32
CA GLY A 161 -16.77 1.31 -10.06
C GLY A 161 -16.84 2.83 -10.20
N TYR A 162 -16.70 3.55 -9.09
CA TYR A 162 -16.74 5.02 -9.04
C TYR A 162 -15.71 5.72 -9.95
N SER A 163 -14.60 5.04 -10.27
CA SER A 163 -13.50 5.59 -11.08
C SER A 163 -13.70 5.48 -12.59
N GLY A 164 -14.73 4.77 -13.06
CA GLY A 164 -14.88 4.42 -14.48
C GLY A 164 -13.88 3.37 -15.01
N VAL A 165 -12.88 2.96 -14.21
CA VAL A 165 -11.92 1.91 -14.57
C VAL A 165 -12.50 0.52 -14.31
N ARG A 166 -12.29 -0.43 -15.23
CA ARG A 166 -12.68 -1.83 -15.00
C ARG A 166 -11.69 -2.47 -14.03
N GLY A 167 -12.17 -2.96 -12.90
CA GLY A 167 -11.27 -3.60 -11.95
C GLY A 167 -11.95 -4.42 -10.86
N LEU A 168 -11.16 -4.75 -9.84
CA LEU A 168 -11.61 -5.23 -8.55
C LEU A 168 -11.28 -4.19 -7.49
N ASN A 169 -12.08 -4.14 -6.43
CA ASN A 169 -12.04 -3.05 -5.47
C ASN A 169 -11.44 -3.54 -4.14
N ALA A 170 -10.30 -2.98 -3.73
CA ALA A 170 -9.64 -3.29 -2.47
C ALA A 170 -9.94 -2.18 -1.45
N LEU A 171 -10.72 -2.51 -0.42
CA LEU A 171 -11.01 -1.64 0.71
C LEU A 171 -10.01 -1.93 1.84
N LEU A 172 -9.32 -0.91 2.33
CA LEU A 172 -8.28 -1.03 3.37
C LEU A 172 -8.61 -0.20 4.61
N ALA A 173 -8.09 -0.63 5.75
CA ALA A 173 -7.96 0.18 6.95
C ALA A 173 -6.51 0.12 7.44
N THR A 174 -5.88 1.28 7.63
CA THR A 174 -4.52 1.41 8.16
C THR A 174 -4.55 2.12 9.51
N ALA A 175 -3.69 1.69 10.44
CA ALA A 175 -3.39 2.43 11.66
C ALA A 175 -2.06 3.17 11.52
N THR A 176 -2.00 4.42 11.98
CA THR A 176 -0.80 5.28 11.97
C THR A 176 -0.66 6.06 13.28
N THR A 177 0.54 6.60 13.51
CA THR A 177 0.82 7.62 14.53
C THR A 177 1.80 8.62 13.93
N ASP A 178 1.99 9.79 14.53
CA ASP A 178 2.91 10.81 14.01
C ASP A 178 4.38 10.34 13.92
N THR A 179 4.73 9.24 14.60
CA THR A 179 6.08 8.65 14.61
C THR A 179 6.17 7.28 13.94
N THR A 180 5.05 6.69 13.50
CA THR A 180 5.03 5.35 12.89
C THR A 180 4.23 5.31 11.59
N ALA A 181 4.93 4.93 10.52
CA ALA A 181 4.36 4.70 9.21
C ALA A 181 3.30 3.57 9.21
N PRO A 182 2.40 3.54 8.21
CA PRO A 182 1.17 2.75 8.24
C PRO A 182 1.31 1.25 8.51
N VAL A 183 0.32 0.70 9.22
CA VAL A 183 0.13 -0.74 9.43
C VAL A 183 -1.29 -1.13 9.01
N ILE A 184 -1.43 -2.07 8.06
CA ILE A 184 -2.74 -2.53 7.58
C ILE A 184 -3.43 -3.38 8.67
N VAL A 185 -4.46 -2.83 9.30
CA VAL A 185 -5.19 -3.45 10.42
C VAL A 185 -6.43 -4.23 9.97
N ALA A 186 -7.01 -3.90 8.81
CA ALA A 186 -8.02 -4.70 8.12
C ALA A 186 -7.99 -4.48 6.60
N GLN A 187 -8.45 -5.48 5.84
CA GLN A 187 -8.54 -5.42 4.39
C GLN A 187 -9.75 -6.23 3.88
N ARG A 188 -10.30 -5.85 2.72
CA ARG A 188 -11.38 -6.61 2.06
C ARG A 188 -11.43 -6.37 0.56
N LEU A 189 -11.40 -7.46 -0.21
CA LEU A 189 -11.68 -7.40 -1.64
C LEU A 189 -13.19 -7.37 -1.88
N ARG A 190 -13.61 -6.57 -2.86
CA ARG A 190 -14.99 -6.36 -3.30
C ARG A 190 -15.07 -6.45 -4.83
N LYS A 191 -16.27 -6.68 -5.37
CA LYS A 191 -16.53 -6.57 -6.82
C LYS A 191 -16.25 -5.13 -7.28
N GLY A 192 -15.81 -4.93 -8.52
CA GLY A 192 -15.45 -3.59 -9.04
C GLY A 192 -16.57 -2.56 -8.92
N ALA A 193 -17.82 -2.99 -9.16
CA ALA A 193 -19.02 -2.17 -9.04
C ALA A 193 -19.55 -1.96 -7.60
N ALA A 194 -18.72 -2.19 -6.57
CA ALA A 194 -19.08 -1.83 -5.20
C ALA A 194 -18.92 -0.31 -4.99
N ASN A 195 -19.86 0.33 -4.29
CA ASN A 195 -19.63 1.70 -3.81
C ASN A 195 -18.69 1.70 -2.60
N SER A 196 -17.95 2.80 -2.39
CA SER A 196 -16.94 2.92 -1.31
C SER A 196 -17.49 2.56 0.07
N ALA A 197 -18.70 3.00 0.40
CA ALA A 197 -19.37 2.67 1.66
C ALA A 197 -19.75 1.18 1.83
N ARG A 198 -19.70 0.32 0.79
CA ARG A 198 -20.21 -1.07 0.83
C ARG A 198 -19.48 -1.94 1.85
N GLY A 199 -20.06 -2.07 3.04
CA GLY A 199 -19.49 -2.84 4.14
C GLY A 199 -18.38 -2.12 4.91
N ALA A 200 -18.16 -0.82 4.65
CA ALA A 200 -17.11 -0.04 5.30
C ALA A 200 -17.28 0.01 6.83
N GLY A 201 -18.48 0.20 7.36
CA GLY A 201 -18.72 0.12 8.82
C GLY A 201 -18.36 -1.24 9.44
N ARG A 202 -18.48 -2.34 8.69
CA ARG A 202 -18.01 -3.66 9.16
C ARG A 202 -16.48 -3.77 9.11
N LEU A 203 -15.82 -3.15 8.12
CA LEU A 203 -14.37 -3.07 8.08
C LEU A 203 -13.83 -2.20 9.23
N VAL A 204 -14.44 -1.05 9.52
CA VAL A 204 -14.12 -0.18 10.66
C VAL A 204 -14.23 -0.94 11.98
N GLY A 205 -15.34 -1.65 12.21
CA GLY A 205 -15.50 -2.47 13.42
C GLY A 205 -14.47 -3.62 13.51
N GLU A 206 -14.16 -4.29 12.40
CA GLU A 206 -13.09 -5.31 12.37
C GLU A 206 -11.69 -4.69 12.59
N ALA A 207 -11.43 -3.48 12.07
CA ALA A 207 -10.16 -2.75 12.24
C ALA A 207 -9.94 -2.32 13.69
N LEU A 208 -10.94 -1.70 14.33
CA LEU A 208 -10.89 -1.28 15.73
C LEU A 208 -10.79 -2.49 16.67
N ALA A 209 -11.54 -3.57 16.40
CA ALA A 209 -11.46 -4.81 17.18
C ALA A 209 -10.16 -5.61 16.99
N ASN A 210 -9.38 -5.33 15.93
CA ASN A 210 -8.00 -5.79 15.78
C ASN A 210 -7.02 -4.85 16.50
N LEU A 211 -7.18 -3.54 16.33
CA LEU A 211 -6.34 -2.50 16.94
C LEU A 211 -6.35 -2.56 18.47
N ALA A 212 -7.52 -2.74 19.09
CA ALA A 212 -7.68 -2.87 20.55
C ALA A 212 -7.05 -4.14 21.17
N ARG A 213 -6.44 -5.01 20.35
CA ARG A 213 -5.61 -6.16 20.81
C ARG A 213 -4.12 -5.86 20.72
N VAL A 214 -3.76 -4.90 19.86
CA VAL A 214 -2.40 -4.51 19.48
C VAL A 214 -1.88 -3.32 20.29
N ARG A 215 -2.79 -2.52 20.85
CA ARG A 215 -2.49 -1.36 21.70
C ARG A 215 -3.46 -1.26 22.88
N THR A 216 -3.03 -0.58 23.93
CA THR A 216 -3.85 -0.03 25.01
C THR A 216 -3.51 1.46 25.18
N GLY A 217 -4.35 2.25 25.86
CA GLY A 217 -4.06 3.66 26.14
C GLY A 217 -4.70 4.65 25.15
N PRO A 218 -4.00 5.13 24.10
CA PRO A 218 -4.39 6.31 23.30
C PRO A 218 -5.84 6.37 22.79
N PRO A 219 -6.42 7.56 22.58
CA PRO A 219 -7.62 7.73 21.78
C PRO A 219 -7.37 7.31 20.32
N VAL A 220 -8.43 6.98 19.58
CA VAL A 220 -8.36 6.70 18.14
C VAL A 220 -9.24 7.68 17.39
N LEU A 221 -8.69 8.21 16.30
CA LEU A 221 -9.42 9.06 15.37
C LEU A 221 -9.54 8.34 14.01
N CYS A 222 -10.74 7.90 13.67
CA CYS A 222 -11.05 7.35 12.35
C CYS A 222 -11.17 8.50 11.33
N ARG A 223 -10.30 8.49 10.31
CA ARG A 223 -10.28 9.49 9.23
C ARG A 223 -10.84 8.92 7.94
N PHE A 224 -11.63 9.74 7.24
CA PHE A 224 -12.45 9.31 6.12
C PHE A 224 -12.66 10.41 5.07
N ASP A 225 -12.76 10.01 3.80
CA ASP A 225 -13.23 10.87 2.71
C ASP A 225 -14.77 11.00 2.63
N SER A 226 -15.25 11.82 1.68
CA SER A 226 -16.69 12.08 1.48
C SER A 226 -17.48 10.98 0.76
N ALA A 227 -16.84 9.88 0.35
CA ALA A 227 -17.49 8.64 -0.07
C ALA A 227 -17.85 7.73 1.13
N TYR A 228 -17.17 7.91 2.27
CA TYR A 228 -17.48 7.25 3.55
C TYR A 228 -18.40 8.06 4.47
N TYR A 229 -18.68 9.34 4.16
CA TYR A 229 -19.65 10.16 4.90
C TYR A 229 -21.08 9.59 4.82
N GLY A 230 -21.42 8.78 5.82
CA GLY A 230 -22.71 8.12 5.99
C GLY A 230 -22.79 7.48 7.37
N HIS A 231 -23.99 7.27 7.89
CA HIS A 231 -24.19 6.78 9.26
C HIS A 231 -23.43 5.47 9.54
N GLY A 232 -23.40 4.53 8.58
CA GLY A 232 -22.81 3.19 8.81
C GLY A 232 -21.34 3.19 9.24
N PRO A 233 -20.42 3.82 8.49
CA PRO A 233 -19.02 3.99 8.91
C PRO A 233 -18.86 4.80 10.20
N VAL A 234 -19.54 5.95 10.30
CA VAL A 234 -19.39 6.88 11.44
C VAL A 234 -19.88 6.24 12.75
N SER A 235 -21.06 5.60 12.76
CA SER A 235 -21.56 4.92 13.95
C SER A 235 -20.76 3.68 14.32
N ALA A 236 -20.09 3.04 13.36
CA ALA A 236 -19.22 1.90 13.64
C ALA A 236 -17.87 2.30 14.25
N ALA A 237 -17.38 3.52 13.95
CA ALA A 237 -16.20 4.08 14.63
C ALA A 237 -16.53 4.41 16.09
N LEU A 238 -17.61 5.17 16.32
CA LEU A 238 -18.06 5.55 17.66
C LEU A 238 -18.40 4.33 18.53
N ALA A 239 -19.10 3.33 17.99
CA ALA A 239 -19.38 2.08 18.69
C ALA A 239 -18.13 1.22 18.96
N GLY A 240 -17.00 1.52 18.30
CA GLY A 240 -15.69 0.94 18.56
C GLY A 240 -14.81 1.78 19.50
N GLY A 241 -15.34 2.84 20.10
CA GLY A 241 -14.59 3.74 20.99
C GLY A 241 -13.60 4.65 20.26
N ALA A 242 -13.88 5.00 19.00
CA ALA A 242 -13.07 5.89 18.18
C ALA A 242 -13.86 7.14 17.77
N ASP A 243 -13.20 8.29 17.86
CA ASP A 243 -13.66 9.53 17.26
C ASP A 243 -13.63 9.48 15.73
N VAL A 244 -14.29 10.44 15.09
CA VAL A 244 -14.40 10.54 13.64
C VAL A 244 -13.93 11.90 13.15
N SER A 245 -13.24 11.93 12.00
CA SER A 245 -13.01 13.12 11.18
C SER A 245 -13.24 12.77 9.70
N VAL A 246 -14.33 13.28 9.12
CA VAL A 246 -14.85 12.83 7.83
C VAL A 246 -15.20 13.99 6.90
N THR A 247 -14.63 14.02 5.68
CA THR A 247 -14.92 15.07 4.70
C THR A 247 -16.41 15.06 4.34
N VAL A 248 -17.09 16.20 4.40
CA VAL A 248 -18.51 16.28 4.06
C VAL A 248 -18.72 16.76 2.62
N ARG A 249 -19.89 16.45 2.06
CA ARG A 249 -20.31 16.99 0.75
C ARG A 249 -20.93 18.37 0.96
N MET A 250 -20.80 19.25 -0.02
CA MET A 250 -21.39 20.59 0.01
C MET A 250 -22.91 20.57 -0.27
N ASP A 251 -23.64 19.85 0.58
CA ASP A 251 -25.11 19.80 0.56
C ASP A 251 -25.74 21.08 1.16
N PRO A 252 -27.06 21.29 1.04
CA PRO A 252 -27.70 22.51 1.52
C PRO A 252 -27.62 22.73 3.05
N ALA A 253 -27.43 21.70 3.86
CA ALA A 253 -27.25 21.85 5.30
C ALA A 253 -25.81 22.28 5.65
N VAL A 254 -24.82 21.66 5.00
CA VAL A 254 -23.41 22.06 5.13
C VAL A 254 -23.21 23.50 4.62
N LYS A 255 -23.79 23.86 3.47
CA LYS A 255 -23.72 25.24 2.93
C LYS A 255 -24.33 26.27 3.87
N ARG A 256 -25.48 25.98 4.50
CA ARG A 256 -26.08 26.87 5.51
C ARG A 256 -25.24 27.00 6.77
N ALA A 257 -24.58 25.92 7.21
CA ALA A 257 -23.68 25.97 8.36
C ALA A 257 -22.45 26.86 8.07
N ILE A 258 -21.84 26.72 6.89
CA ILE A 258 -20.72 27.58 6.43
C ILE A 258 -21.16 29.05 6.35
N ALA A 259 -22.33 29.33 5.77
CA ALA A 259 -22.86 30.70 5.65
C ALA A 259 -23.30 31.33 7.00
N GLY A 260 -23.30 30.56 8.10
CA GLY A 260 -23.52 31.06 9.46
C GLY A 260 -22.24 31.33 10.26
N ILE A 261 -21.05 31.12 9.66
CA ILE A 261 -19.76 31.44 10.28
C ILE A 261 -19.48 32.92 10.08
N GLY A 262 -19.43 33.70 11.17
CA GLY A 262 -19.11 35.13 11.12
C GLY A 262 -17.67 35.40 10.68
N ASP A 263 -17.44 36.54 10.03
CA ASP A 263 -16.17 36.85 9.37
C ASP A 263 -14.96 36.91 10.31
N THR A 264 -15.17 37.22 11.59
CA THR A 264 -14.13 37.24 12.63
C THR A 264 -13.76 35.86 13.21
N ALA A 265 -14.47 34.78 12.82
CA ALA A 265 -14.19 33.42 13.29
C ALA A 265 -13.13 32.68 12.45
N TRP A 266 -12.66 33.30 11.36
CA TRP A 266 -11.67 32.71 10.45
C TRP A 266 -10.24 32.99 10.94
N ARG A 267 -9.42 31.94 11.01
CA ARG A 267 -8.03 31.97 11.46
C ARG A 267 -7.11 31.57 10.32
N ALA A 268 -6.15 32.40 9.95
CA ALA A 268 -5.12 32.04 8.97
C ALA A 268 -4.30 30.82 9.45
N ILE A 269 -3.94 29.93 8.51
CA ILE A 269 -3.25 28.66 8.82
C ILE A 269 -2.03 28.44 7.94
N GLU A 270 -1.09 27.63 8.44
CA GLU A 270 -0.04 27.05 7.60
C GLU A 270 -0.65 26.18 6.49
N TYR A 271 -0.43 26.62 5.26
CA TYR A 271 -0.87 26.00 4.02
C TYR A 271 0.17 26.29 2.92
N THR A 272 -0.01 25.70 1.74
CA THR A 272 0.92 25.87 0.60
C THR A 272 1.22 27.35 0.34
N ASP A 273 2.52 27.66 0.24
CA ASP A 273 3.10 28.99 0.03
C ASP A 273 2.85 30.03 1.16
N ALA A 274 2.50 29.60 2.37
CA ALA A 274 2.35 30.50 3.52
C ALA A 274 3.70 30.98 4.10
N VAL A 275 3.74 32.22 4.56
CA VAL A 275 4.89 32.85 5.25
C VAL A 275 4.48 33.22 6.67
N PHE A 276 5.36 33.03 7.65
CA PHE A 276 5.12 33.47 9.03
C PHE A 276 5.71 34.86 9.26
N ASP A 277 4.91 35.76 9.84
CA ASP A 277 5.35 37.09 10.26
C ASP A 277 5.63 37.05 11.78
N GLU A 278 6.91 37.09 12.15
CA GLU A 278 7.36 37.07 13.55
C GLU A 278 7.03 38.37 14.31
N ALA A 279 6.86 39.50 13.62
CA ALA A 279 6.52 40.78 14.25
C ALA A 279 5.01 40.89 14.52
N ALA A 280 4.18 40.35 13.62
CA ALA A 280 2.73 40.25 13.80
C ALA A 280 2.29 38.99 14.59
N GLY A 281 3.16 37.98 14.73
CA GLY A 281 2.84 36.70 15.37
C GLY A 281 1.82 35.85 14.60
N THR A 282 1.71 36.03 13.28
CA THR A 282 0.62 35.46 12.46
C THR A 282 1.11 34.90 11.12
N TRP A 283 0.30 34.03 10.50
CA TRP A 283 0.59 33.48 9.17
C TRP A 283 0.02 34.37 8.07
N ILE A 284 0.88 34.90 7.20
CA ILE A 284 0.50 35.45 5.91
C ILE A 284 0.24 34.25 4.98
N SER A 285 -1.04 33.86 4.90
CA SER A 285 -1.49 32.64 4.23
C SER A 285 -2.68 32.89 3.32
N LYS A 286 -2.77 32.10 2.24
CA LYS A 286 -3.92 32.03 1.33
C LYS A 286 -4.93 30.97 1.76
N ALA A 287 -4.92 30.55 3.02
CA ALA A 287 -5.93 29.66 3.57
C ALA A 287 -6.26 30.00 5.03
N GLU A 288 -7.54 29.95 5.35
CA GLU A 288 -8.06 30.17 6.70
C GLU A 288 -8.98 29.02 7.10
N VAL A 289 -9.08 28.77 8.40
CA VAL A 289 -9.99 27.78 8.99
C VAL A 289 -10.93 28.43 10.00
N ALA A 290 -12.16 27.94 10.05
CA ALA A 290 -13.15 28.24 11.08
C ALA A 290 -13.93 26.97 11.43
N GLU A 291 -14.78 27.03 12.46
CA GLU A 291 -15.69 25.93 12.79
C GLU A 291 -17.06 26.42 13.25
N THR A 292 -18.03 25.49 13.26
CA THR A 292 -19.38 25.72 13.78
C THR A 292 -19.98 24.42 14.31
N PRO A 293 -20.77 24.44 15.40
CA PRO A 293 -21.47 23.25 15.91
C PRO A 293 -22.34 22.59 14.84
N PHE A 294 -22.29 21.26 14.74
CA PHE A 294 -22.97 20.53 13.67
C PHE A 294 -23.56 19.21 14.13
N THR A 295 -24.72 18.84 13.59
CA THR A 295 -25.36 17.54 13.84
C THR A 295 -25.43 16.74 12.54
N ALA A 296 -24.54 15.77 12.40
CA ALA A 296 -24.55 14.83 11.29
C ALA A 296 -25.81 13.96 11.31
N PHE A 297 -26.28 13.60 10.11
CA PHE A 297 -27.45 12.75 9.88
C PHE A 297 -28.75 13.25 10.52
N SER A 298 -28.95 14.58 10.58
CA SER A 298 -30.12 15.24 11.14
C SER A 298 -31.49 14.80 10.58
N SER A 299 -31.54 14.22 9.37
CA SER A 299 -32.74 13.59 8.80
C SER A 299 -33.11 12.23 9.40
N ARG A 300 -32.24 11.63 10.24
CA ARG A 300 -32.53 10.40 10.99
C ARG A 300 -33.34 10.66 12.27
N LYS A 301 -33.80 9.57 12.88
CA LYS A 301 -34.38 9.54 14.24
C LYS A 301 -33.43 10.23 15.24
N LYS A 302 -33.96 10.84 16.30
CA LYS A 302 -33.14 11.59 17.29
C LYS A 302 -31.96 10.77 17.84
N SER A 303 -32.15 9.46 18.07
CA SER A 303 -31.13 8.51 18.56
C SER A 303 -30.08 8.06 17.52
N GLU A 304 -30.24 8.44 16.25
CA GLU A 304 -29.34 8.13 15.12
C GLU A 304 -28.62 9.41 14.62
N ARG A 305 -28.78 10.53 15.35
CA ARG A 305 -28.11 11.81 15.06
C ARG A 305 -26.80 11.87 15.84
N ILE A 306 -25.77 12.42 15.22
CA ILE A 306 -24.42 12.46 15.80
C ILE A 306 -24.00 13.93 15.91
N ALA A 307 -23.85 14.40 17.14
CA ALA A 307 -23.36 15.75 17.44
C ALA A 307 -21.84 15.82 17.25
N GLY A 308 -21.34 17.03 17.05
CA GLY A 308 -19.93 17.36 16.85
C GLY A 308 -19.81 18.76 16.27
N ARG A 309 -18.76 19.00 15.47
CA ARG A 309 -18.51 20.27 14.78
C ARG A 309 -18.21 20.06 13.30
N LEU A 310 -18.52 21.07 12.52
CA LEU A 310 -18.10 21.22 11.13
C LEU A 310 -16.89 22.15 11.12
N VAL A 311 -15.71 21.62 10.82
CA VAL A 311 -14.51 22.42 10.59
C VAL A 311 -14.43 22.72 9.09
N VAL A 312 -14.17 23.99 8.76
CA VAL A 312 -14.25 24.53 7.40
C VAL A 312 -12.98 25.29 7.09
N ARG A 313 -12.30 24.90 6.01
CA ARG A 313 -11.17 25.65 5.44
C ARG A 313 -11.60 26.35 4.17
N ARG A 314 -11.34 27.66 4.08
CA ARG A 314 -11.53 28.48 2.87
C ARG A 314 -10.19 28.81 2.22
N ILE A 315 -10.17 28.89 0.89
CA ILE A 315 -9.03 29.29 0.07
C ILE A 315 -9.55 30.31 -0.97
N PRO A 316 -8.95 31.50 -1.13
CA PRO A 316 -9.30 32.42 -2.21
C PRO A 316 -9.09 31.79 -3.59
N GLU A 317 -10.01 32.04 -4.50
CA GLU A 317 -10.03 31.42 -5.82
C GLU A 317 -9.16 32.22 -6.81
N LEU A 318 -7.88 31.85 -6.88
CA LEU A 318 -6.93 32.39 -7.86
C LEU A 318 -7.38 32.08 -9.30
N ASN A 319 -8.08 33.04 -9.91
CA ASN A 319 -8.68 32.88 -11.23
C ASN A 319 -7.62 32.94 -12.33
N ARG A 320 -7.18 31.77 -12.81
CA ARG A 320 -6.14 31.62 -13.84
C ARG A 320 -6.55 32.12 -15.23
N GLN A 321 -7.79 32.60 -15.41
CA GLN A 321 -8.28 33.24 -16.63
C GLN A 321 -8.35 34.78 -16.54
N ALA A 322 -7.60 35.40 -15.62
CA ALA A 322 -7.38 36.85 -15.58
C ALA A 322 -6.49 37.32 -16.75
N GLY A 323 -6.98 37.18 -17.98
CA GLY A 323 -6.49 37.95 -19.12
C GLY A 323 -7.13 39.34 -19.11
N ASP A 324 -6.29 40.37 -19.15
CA ASP A 324 -6.58 41.76 -19.51
C ASP A 324 -7.94 42.35 -19.05
N GLY A 325 -7.99 42.83 -17.79
CA GLY A 325 -8.70 44.09 -17.53
C GLY A 325 -9.63 44.20 -16.32
N GLN A 326 -10.07 43.11 -15.67
CA GLN A 326 -10.93 43.22 -14.48
C GLN A 326 -10.54 42.25 -13.34
N PRO A 327 -10.32 42.74 -12.10
CA PRO A 327 -10.35 41.91 -10.91
C PRO A 327 -11.79 41.47 -10.60
N THR A 328 -11.96 40.40 -9.83
CA THR A 328 -13.28 39.94 -9.38
C THR A 328 -13.90 40.92 -8.39
N LEU A 329 -15.18 41.26 -8.59
CA LEU A 329 -15.93 42.20 -7.73
C LEU A 329 -16.13 41.68 -6.28
N PHE A 330 -15.88 40.38 -6.04
CA PHE A 330 -15.96 39.72 -4.75
C PHE A 330 -14.82 38.70 -4.62
N ASP A 331 -14.30 38.51 -3.42
CA ASP A 331 -13.34 37.44 -3.11
C ASP A 331 -14.04 36.08 -3.08
N THR A 332 -14.11 35.39 -4.22
CA THR A 332 -14.69 34.04 -4.26
C THR A 332 -13.76 33.04 -3.57
N HIS A 333 -14.36 32.15 -2.77
CA HIS A 333 -13.64 31.22 -1.91
C HIS A 333 -14.05 29.77 -2.20
N ARG A 334 -13.06 28.88 -2.25
CA ARG A 334 -13.26 27.42 -2.29
C ARG A 334 -13.30 26.89 -0.86
N PHE A 335 -14.43 26.30 -0.49
CA PHE A 335 -14.66 25.73 0.83
C PHE A 335 -14.47 24.22 0.84
N HIS A 336 -13.59 23.75 1.72
CA HIS A 336 -13.42 22.35 2.08
C HIS A 336 -13.84 22.17 3.53
N ALA A 337 -14.79 21.28 3.82
CA ALA A 337 -15.25 21.05 5.19
C ALA A 337 -15.28 19.57 5.56
N PHE A 338 -15.08 19.29 6.83
CA PHE A 338 -15.18 17.96 7.42
C PHE A 338 -15.95 18.03 8.75
N PHE A 339 -16.70 16.98 9.03
CA PHE A 339 -17.38 16.80 10.30
C PHE A 339 -16.45 16.04 11.23
N THR A 340 -16.33 16.48 12.49
CA THR A 340 -15.61 15.74 13.52
C THR A 340 -16.36 15.69 14.85
N THR A 341 -16.18 14.58 15.56
CA THR A 341 -16.69 14.37 16.92
C THR A 341 -15.66 14.74 17.99
N VAL A 342 -14.39 14.94 17.62
CA VAL A 342 -13.33 15.32 18.56
C VAL A 342 -13.65 16.68 19.15
N ASP A 343 -13.57 16.77 20.48
CA ASP A 343 -13.80 17.99 21.24
C ASP A 343 -12.79 19.11 20.88
N PRO A 344 -13.21 20.38 20.77
CA PRO A 344 -12.30 21.51 20.49
C PRO A 344 -11.19 21.68 21.53
N ASP A 345 -11.41 21.35 22.80
CA ASP A 345 -10.40 21.46 23.86
C ASP A 345 -9.34 20.35 23.77
N VAL A 346 -9.66 19.24 23.09
CA VAL A 346 -8.74 18.12 22.81
C VAL A 346 -7.97 18.32 21.50
N LEU A 347 -8.57 19.02 20.53
CA LEU A 347 -7.97 19.26 19.21
C LEU A 347 -8.50 20.57 18.62
N ASP A 348 -7.73 21.66 18.73
CA ASP A 348 -8.17 22.98 18.24
C ASP A 348 -8.47 22.97 16.72
N THR A 349 -9.22 23.96 16.24
CA THR A 349 -9.65 24.08 14.83
C THR A 349 -8.50 23.95 13.81
N VAL A 350 -7.31 24.49 14.12
CA VAL A 350 -6.14 24.46 13.24
C VAL A 350 -5.47 23.09 13.27
N ALA A 351 -5.28 22.52 14.46
CA ALA A 351 -4.81 21.15 14.62
C ALA A 351 -5.77 20.15 13.95
N ALA A 352 -7.09 20.37 14.01
CA ALA A 352 -8.09 19.53 13.38
C ALA A 352 -7.98 19.51 11.85
N ASP A 353 -7.79 20.66 11.18
CA ASP A 353 -7.57 20.69 9.72
C ASP A 353 -6.25 20.01 9.34
N ARG A 354 -5.15 20.29 10.04
CA ARG A 354 -3.85 19.63 9.79
C ARG A 354 -3.97 18.11 9.95
N THR A 355 -4.64 17.65 11.01
CA THR A 355 -4.89 16.22 11.29
C THR A 355 -5.84 15.57 10.27
N HIS A 356 -6.86 16.28 9.77
CA HIS A 356 -7.73 15.79 8.70
C HIS A 356 -6.99 15.69 7.37
N ARG A 357 -6.18 16.69 7.00
CA ARG A 357 -5.29 16.65 5.82
C ARG A 357 -4.33 15.46 5.83
N GLY A 358 -3.88 15.03 7.02
CA GLY A 358 -3.07 13.82 7.20
C GLY A 358 -3.72 12.51 6.73
N HIS A 359 -5.01 12.49 6.37
CA HIS A 359 -5.67 11.32 5.79
C HIS A 359 -5.02 10.82 4.48
N ALA A 360 -4.41 11.72 3.71
CA ALA A 360 -3.74 11.40 2.43
C ALA A 360 -2.64 10.32 2.54
N VAL A 361 -2.15 10.01 3.75
CA VAL A 361 -1.22 8.91 4.00
C VAL A 361 -1.75 7.55 3.49
N ILE A 362 -3.07 7.30 3.48
CA ILE A 362 -3.61 6.05 2.92
C ILE A 362 -3.56 6.01 1.38
N GLU A 363 -3.56 7.16 0.71
CA GLU A 363 -3.37 7.22 -0.75
C GLU A 363 -1.96 6.75 -1.14
N GLN A 364 -0.94 7.10 -0.34
CA GLN A 364 0.42 6.56 -0.51
C GLN A 364 0.49 5.05 -0.26
N VAL A 365 -0.24 4.51 0.74
CA VAL A 365 -0.32 3.04 0.93
C VAL A 365 -0.98 2.37 -0.26
N ASN A 366 -2.04 2.96 -0.81
CA ASN A 366 -2.69 2.47 -2.02
C ASN A 366 -1.77 2.52 -3.26
N ALA A 367 -0.85 3.48 -3.35
CA ALA A 367 0.18 3.55 -4.38
C ALA A 367 1.29 2.49 -4.16
N ASP A 368 1.92 2.45 -2.97
CA ASP A 368 2.98 1.49 -2.62
C ASP A 368 2.55 0.03 -2.85
N LEU A 369 1.28 -0.30 -2.56
CA LEU A 369 0.72 -1.62 -2.83
C LEU A 369 0.52 -1.89 -4.33
N LYS A 370 0.11 -0.89 -5.12
CA LYS A 370 -0.05 -1.00 -6.58
C LYS A 370 1.28 -1.04 -7.34
N ASP A 371 2.34 -0.47 -6.79
CA ASP A 371 3.70 -0.58 -7.32
C ASP A 371 4.43 -1.83 -6.79
N SER A 372 3.73 -2.70 -6.06
CA SER A 372 4.23 -3.97 -5.52
C SER A 372 3.16 -5.09 -5.60
N ALA A 373 2.86 -5.78 -4.50
CA ALA A 373 2.10 -7.04 -4.49
C ALA A 373 0.60 -6.91 -4.86
N LEU A 374 0.06 -5.71 -5.11
CA LEU A 374 -1.26 -5.48 -5.73
C LEU A 374 -1.19 -4.83 -7.12
N ALA A 375 -0.01 -4.73 -7.76
CA ALA A 375 0.09 -4.34 -9.18
C ALA A 375 -0.88 -5.15 -10.04
N HIS A 376 -0.97 -6.45 -9.75
CA HIS A 376 -1.91 -7.37 -10.35
C HIS A 376 -2.66 -8.19 -9.28
N LEU A 377 -3.87 -8.65 -9.63
CA LEU A 377 -4.60 -9.67 -8.89
C LEU A 377 -4.54 -10.97 -9.71
N PRO A 378 -3.72 -11.97 -9.34
CA PRO A 378 -3.17 -12.93 -10.30
C PRO A 378 -4.08 -14.10 -10.69
N SER A 379 -5.37 -14.06 -10.34
CA SER A 379 -6.31 -15.13 -10.70
C SER A 379 -7.54 -14.61 -11.43
N GLY A 380 -8.15 -15.49 -12.23
CA GLY A 380 -9.55 -15.35 -12.65
C GLY A 380 -10.54 -15.54 -11.49
N HIS A 381 -10.15 -16.25 -10.42
CA HIS A 381 -11.02 -16.62 -9.30
C HIS A 381 -11.07 -15.54 -8.20
N PHE A 382 -12.28 -15.11 -7.82
CA PHE A 382 -12.45 -14.03 -6.85
C PHE A 382 -11.92 -14.41 -5.45
N GLY A 383 -12.10 -15.66 -5.03
CA GLY A 383 -11.58 -16.15 -3.74
C GLY A 383 -10.05 -16.19 -3.68
N ALA A 384 -9.39 -16.52 -4.80
CA ALA A 384 -7.94 -16.50 -4.91
C ALA A 384 -7.38 -15.07 -4.79
N ASN A 385 -7.97 -14.12 -5.52
CA ASN A 385 -7.61 -12.71 -5.44
C ASN A 385 -7.88 -12.12 -4.05
N SER A 386 -8.93 -12.59 -3.37
CA SER A 386 -9.24 -12.17 -2.00
C SER A 386 -8.20 -12.69 -1.01
N ALA A 387 -7.76 -13.95 -1.15
CA ALA A 387 -6.71 -14.52 -0.32
C ALA A 387 -5.34 -13.85 -0.60
N TRP A 388 -5.06 -13.54 -1.86
CA TRP A 388 -3.88 -12.75 -2.27
C TRP A 388 -3.81 -11.42 -1.52
N LEU A 389 -4.88 -10.61 -1.54
CA LEU A 389 -4.95 -9.34 -0.80
C LEU A 389 -4.70 -9.49 0.71
N VAL A 390 -5.17 -10.56 1.34
CA VAL A 390 -4.94 -10.80 2.78
C VAL A 390 -3.48 -11.18 3.06
N CYS A 391 -2.82 -11.93 2.17
CA CYS A 391 -1.38 -12.16 2.23
C CYS A 391 -0.61 -10.84 2.03
N THR A 392 -0.97 -10.04 1.03
CA THR A 392 -0.37 -8.74 0.72
C THR A 392 -0.42 -7.80 1.92
N GLY A 393 -1.54 -7.75 2.63
CA GLY A 393 -1.70 -6.98 3.86
C GLY A 393 -0.80 -7.42 5.03
N LYS A 394 -0.05 -8.51 4.89
CA LYS A 394 0.90 -9.05 5.90
C LYS A 394 2.31 -9.25 5.36
N SER A 395 2.56 -9.00 4.07
CA SER A 395 3.87 -9.02 3.42
C SER A 395 4.41 -7.60 3.16
N LEU A 396 4.51 -6.78 4.22
CA LEU A 396 4.97 -5.39 4.07
C LEU A 396 6.49 -5.37 3.80
N GLN A 397 6.86 -4.94 2.60
CA GLN A 397 8.25 -4.76 2.18
C GLN A 397 8.91 -3.55 2.87
N PRO A 398 10.21 -3.61 3.19
CA PRO A 398 11.07 -2.43 3.11
C PRO A 398 11.31 -2.07 1.62
N HIS A 399 11.24 -0.79 1.28
CA HIS A 399 11.19 -0.29 -0.11
C HIS A 399 12.14 -0.98 -1.13
N PRO A 400 11.66 -1.34 -2.34
CA PRO A 400 12.52 -1.74 -3.45
C PRO A 400 13.16 -0.53 -4.15
N HIS A 401 14.48 -0.56 -4.37
CA HIS A 401 15.19 0.41 -5.22
C HIS A 401 14.95 0.12 -6.72
N ARG A 402 13.70 0.26 -7.18
CA ARG A 402 13.30 0.19 -8.60
C ARG A 402 12.29 1.29 -8.98
N ARG A 403 12.64 2.55 -8.72
CA ARG A 403 12.03 3.68 -9.45
C ARG A 403 12.53 3.63 -10.90
N ASP A 404 11.73 3.10 -11.83
CA ASP A 404 11.96 3.28 -13.27
C ASP A 404 11.43 4.67 -13.70
N PRO A 405 12.29 5.62 -14.10
CA PRO A 405 11.83 6.94 -14.52
C PRO A 405 10.96 6.93 -15.79
N ARG A 406 11.00 5.84 -16.57
CA ARG A 406 10.45 5.77 -17.94
C ARG A 406 8.97 5.36 -17.99
N ARG A 407 8.35 5.03 -16.84
CA ARG A 407 6.91 4.73 -16.73
C ARG A 407 6.05 5.87 -16.18
N ARG A 408 6.51 7.14 -16.21
CA ARG A 408 5.67 8.32 -15.94
C ARG A 408 4.63 8.58 -17.05
N GLY A 409 3.63 7.72 -17.15
CA GLY A 409 2.34 8.06 -17.76
C GLY A 409 1.56 9.00 -16.82
N LEU A 410 1.11 10.15 -17.32
CA LEU A 410 0.43 11.17 -16.52
C LEU A 410 -1.01 10.77 -16.15
N HIS A 411 -1.15 9.92 -15.12
CA HIS A 411 -2.42 9.77 -14.40
C HIS A 411 -2.46 10.73 -13.20
N GLN A 412 -2.79 11.99 -13.48
CA GLN A 412 -3.38 12.84 -12.45
C GLN A 412 -4.69 12.19 -11.99
N SER A 413 -4.82 11.91 -10.70
CA SER A 413 -6.08 11.49 -10.10
C SER A 413 -7.06 12.66 -10.16
N SER A 414 -8.15 12.52 -10.92
CA SER A 414 -9.15 13.56 -11.10
C SER A 414 -9.69 14.05 -9.75
N HIS A 415 -9.37 15.30 -9.38
CA HIS A 415 -9.84 15.90 -8.12
C HIS A 415 -11.37 15.77 -8.00
N ARG A 416 -11.85 15.23 -6.88
CA ARG A 416 -13.28 14.90 -6.66
C ARG A 416 -14.19 16.14 -6.42
N HIS A 417 -13.91 17.28 -7.09
CA HIS A 417 -14.59 18.57 -6.86
C HIS A 417 -14.75 19.45 -8.13
N HIS A 418 -15.27 18.92 -9.24
CA HIS A 418 -15.92 19.76 -10.28
C HIS A 418 -17.04 19.00 -11.02
N PRO A 419 -18.16 19.66 -11.38
CA PRO A 419 -19.11 19.14 -12.36
C PRO A 419 -18.56 19.31 -13.78
N GLY A 420 -18.77 18.32 -14.65
CA GLY A 420 -18.27 18.36 -16.03
C GLY A 420 -19.17 19.11 -17.01
N GLN A 421 -18.57 19.79 -17.98
CA GLN A 421 -19.20 20.21 -19.23
C GLN A 421 -18.45 19.63 -20.44
N ALA A 422 -18.97 19.85 -21.65
CA ALA A 422 -18.67 19.05 -22.83
C ALA A 422 -17.24 19.22 -23.40
N ARG A 423 -16.82 18.25 -24.22
CA ARG A 423 -15.56 18.27 -24.97
C ARG A 423 -15.71 19.05 -26.27
N GLU A 424 -14.72 19.89 -26.58
CA GLU A 424 -14.19 20.07 -27.94
C GLU A 424 -12.65 20.14 -27.89
N HIS A 425 -12.01 19.84 -29.02
CA HIS A 425 -10.56 19.84 -29.25
C HIS A 425 -10.33 20.33 -30.70
N PRO A 426 -9.31 21.16 -30.99
CA PRO A 426 -7.97 20.62 -31.28
C PRO A 426 -6.79 21.55 -30.94
N GLY A 427 -5.57 21.11 -31.25
CA GLY A 427 -4.40 22.01 -31.43
C GLY A 427 -3.30 21.88 -30.34
N PRO A 428 -2.03 21.61 -30.70
CA PRO A 428 -0.96 21.44 -29.72
C PRO A 428 0.05 22.60 -29.68
N ASN A 429 0.28 23.17 -28.50
CA ASN A 429 1.62 23.64 -28.11
C ASN A 429 1.71 23.79 -26.59
N ARG A 430 2.73 23.21 -25.94
CA ARG A 430 3.00 23.45 -24.52
C ARG A 430 4.46 23.20 -24.16
N LEU A 431 5.15 24.27 -23.77
CA LEU A 431 6.47 24.21 -23.16
C LEU A 431 6.40 23.47 -21.81
N GLN A 432 7.45 22.71 -21.48
CA GLN A 432 7.57 22.04 -20.20
C GLN A 432 8.25 22.96 -19.18
N LEU A 433 7.70 23.00 -17.96
CA LEU A 433 8.33 23.57 -16.76
C LEU A 433 8.65 22.42 -15.79
N PRO A 434 9.66 22.59 -14.91
CA PRO A 434 10.09 21.53 -14.00
C PRO A 434 9.04 21.21 -12.92
N PRO A 435 9.07 20.01 -12.33
CA PRO A 435 8.17 19.62 -11.24
C PRO A 435 8.64 20.14 -9.88
N ASP A 436 7.68 20.44 -9.01
CA ASP A 436 7.90 20.75 -7.60
C ASP A 436 8.45 19.54 -6.79
N PRO A 437 9.13 19.77 -5.65
CA PRO A 437 9.72 18.70 -4.85
C PRO A 437 8.69 17.92 -4.01
N ASP A 438 8.91 16.60 -3.88
CA ASP A 438 8.10 15.71 -3.03
C ASP A 438 8.27 16.03 -1.52
N PRO A 439 7.20 15.93 -0.70
CA PRO A 439 7.28 16.09 0.76
C PRO A 439 8.04 14.92 1.45
N PRO A 440 8.57 15.12 2.68
CA PRO A 440 9.42 14.14 3.35
C PRO A 440 8.69 12.83 3.71
N ALA A 441 9.15 11.71 3.14
CA ALA A 441 8.51 10.41 3.28
C ALA A 441 9.06 9.57 4.45
N SER A 442 8.15 8.94 5.21
CA SER A 442 8.47 7.94 6.25
C SER A 442 7.92 6.56 5.85
N GLY A 443 8.81 5.62 5.58
CA GLY A 443 8.49 4.26 5.10
C GLY A 443 7.91 3.31 6.15
N LEU A 444 7.08 2.36 5.69
CA LEU A 444 6.30 1.41 6.49
C LEU A 444 7.08 0.75 7.65
N ALA A 445 6.45 0.65 8.82
CA ALA A 445 7.12 0.59 10.14
C ALA A 445 8.03 -0.63 10.45
N LEU A 446 8.08 -1.65 9.58
CA LEU A 446 8.97 -2.81 9.74
C LEU A 446 10.44 -2.52 9.39
N ALA A 447 10.73 -1.42 8.68
CA ALA A 447 12.09 -1.02 8.33
C ALA A 447 12.86 -0.38 9.52
N THR A 448 12.16 0.29 10.44
CA THR A 448 12.79 1.13 11.48
C THR A 448 13.25 0.32 12.69
N GLY A 449 12.41 -0.59 13.20
CA GLY A 449 12.71 -1.39 14.39
C GLY A 449 13.85 -2.41 14.19
N THR A 450 13.98 -2.97 12.98
CA THR A 450 14.96 -4.02 12.67
C THR A 450 16.41 -3.54 12.76
N ARG A 451 16.70 -2.27 12.41
CA ARG A 451 18.04 -1.67 12.60
C ARG A 451 18.49 -1.66 14.07
N SER A 452 17.57 -1.39 15.00
CA SER A 452 17.86 -1.27 16.43
C SER A 452 18.00 -2.61 17.16
N ALA A 453 17.45 -3.69 16.57
CA ALA A 453 17.70 -5.06 17.02
C ALA A 453 19.07 -5.56 16.53
N LEU A 454 19.35 -5.42 15.23
CA LEU A 454 20.60 -5.89 14.61
C LEU A 454 21.87 -5.30 15.25
N ARG A 455 21.83 -4.05 15.73
CA ARG A 455 22.97 -3.42 16.42
C ARG A 455 23.35 -4.06 17.77
N ARG A 456 22.52 -4.94 18.35
CA ARG A 456 22.79 -5.56 19.67
C ARG A 456 23.50 -6.91 19.60
N HIS A 457 23.56 -7.54 18.42
CA HIS A 457 24.03 -8.93 18.24
C HIS A 457 25.00 -9.11 17.05
N ALA A 458 25.77 -8.08 16.70
CA ALA A 458 26.82 -8.19 15.68
C ALA A 458 28.20 -8.50 16.33
N PRO A 459 28.84 -9.64 16.02
CA PRO A 459 30.24 -9.89 16.40
C PRO A 459 31.20 -8.98 15.61
N ALA A 460 32.27 -8.53 16.25
CA ALA A 460 33.20 -7.56 15.69
C ALA A 460 34.29 -8.20 14.79
N THR A 461 33.91 -8.69 13.61
CA THR A 461 34.86 -9.06 12.54
C THR A 461 34.34 -8.62 11.17
N ALA A 462 34.90 -7.53 10.65
CA ALA A 462 34.64 -7.03 9.29
C ALA A 462 35.96 -6.68 8.61
N THR A 463 36.61 -7.66 7.98
CA THR A 463 37.73 -7.43 7.07
C THR A 463 37.18 -6.81 5.78
N GLY A 464 37.53 -5.55 5.52
CA GLY A 464 37.07 -4.81 4.34
C GLY A 464 37.58 -5.42 3.03
N ILE A 465 36.71 -5.46 2.02
CA ILE A 465 37.09 -5.74 0.63
C ILE A 465 37.25 -4.38 -0.06
N GLU A 466 38.49 -4.00 -0.38
CA GLU A 466 38.77 -2.83 -1.19
C GLU A 466 38.39 -3.07 -2.65
N ILE A 467 37.63 -2.14 -3.25
CA ILE A 467 37.33 -2.15 -4.68
C ILE A 467 38.24 -1.12 -5.36
N ARG A 468 39.32 -1.59 -5.98
CA ARG A 468 40.13 -0.75 -6.88
C ARG A 468 39.42 -0.57 -8.23
N PRO A 469 39.37 0.65 -8.80
CA PRO A 469 38.97 0.84 -10.18
C PRO A 469 40.06 0.31 -11.14
N PRO A 470 39.72 -0.06 -12.39
CA PRO A 470 40.71 -0.34 -13.42
C PRO A 470 41.47 0.94 -13.81
N ALA A 471 42.72 0.80 -14.22
CA ALA A 471 43.54 1.91 -14.72
C ALA A 471 43.31 2.14 -16.23
N ASP A 472 43.37 3.40 -16.66
CA ASP A 472 43.45 3.76 -18.08
C ASP A 472 44.78 3.30 -18.69
N THR A 473 44.72 2.70 -19.87
CA THR A 473 45.84 2.59 -20.80
C THR A 473 45.36 2.97 -22.19
N GLY A 474 45.88 4.07 -22.72
CA GLY A 474 45.42 4.68 -23.97
C GLY A 474 45.81 3.93 -25.24
N THR A 475 45.26 4.41 -26.35
CA THR A 475 45.51 3.96 -27.73
C THR A 475 46.94 4.20 -28.21
N THR A 476 47.47 3.28 -29.02
CA THR A 476 48.01 3.62 -30.37
C THR A 476 48.09 2.40 -31.29
N GLU A 477 47.63 2.58 -32.52
CA GLU A 477 48.12 2.07 -33.82
C GLU A 477 48.78 0.68 -33.99
N GLY A 478 48.47 0.04 -35.14
CA GLY A 478 49.57 -0.54 -35.96
C GLY A 478 49.36 -1.90 -36.64
N THR A 479 48.96 -1.85 -37.91
CA THR A 479 49.42 -2.77 -38.99
C THR A 479 48.86 -4.21 -39.09
N THR A 480 48.62 -4.60 -40.34
CA THR A 480 48.22 -5.93 -40.85
C THR A 480 49.34 -6.97 -40.84
N VAL A 481 49.01 -8.28 -40.82
CA VAL A 481 49.52 -9.28 -41.80
C VAL A 481 48.77 -10.63 -41.72
N GLU A 482 48.84 -11.32 -42.85
CA GLU A 482 48.22 -12.55 -43.38
C GLU A 482 47.95 -13.78 -42.48
N HIS A 483 47.04 -14.61 -43.01
CA HIS A 483 46.82 -16.03 -42.66
C HIS A 483 47.37 -16.89 -43.83
N PRO A 484 48.02 -18.04 -43.60
CA PRO A 484 47.44 -19.26 -44.19
C PRO A 484 47.71 -20.63 -43.50
N ARG A 485 46.62 -21.43 -43.40
CA ARG A 485 46.50 -22.86 -43.80
C ARG A 485 47.26 -24.01 -43.09
N GLN A 486 46.41 -24.89 -42.51
CA GLN A 486 46.26 -26.35 -42.79
C GLN A 486 47.01 -27.46 -41.99
N ARG A 487 46.32 -28.62 -41.97
CA ARG A 487 46.70 -30.01 -41.56
C ARG A 487 46.77 -30.28 -40.03
N GLY A 488 46.23 -31.36 -39.46
CA GLY A 488 45.20 -32.30 -39.96
C GLY A 488 45.55 -33.81 -39.88
N ARG A 489 45.07 -34.50 -38.83
CA ARG A 489 44.87 -35.97 -38.65
C ARG A 489 44.13 -36.16 -37.31
N LEU A 490 42.94 -36.77 -37.25
CA LEU A 490 42.56 -38.20 -37.33
C LEU A 490 42.64 -38.96 -35.98
N LEU A 491 41.49 -39.56 -35.63
CA LEU A 491 41.18 -40.50 -34.54
C LEU A 491 41.57 -41.96 -34.97
N PRO A 492 41.27 -43.09 -34.26
CA PRO A 492 40.39 -43.27 -33.09
C PRO A 492 40.78 -44.35 -32.02
N HIS A 493 39.85 -44.54 -31.07
CA HIS A 493 39.52 -45.77 -30.30
C HIS A 493 40.51 -46.42 -29.32
N ALA A 494 40.03 -46.56 -28.08
CA ALA A 494 39.99 -47.86 -27.39
C ALA A 494 38.68 -47.97 -26.56
N GLN A 495 37.95 -49.08 -26.71
CA GLN A 495 36.89 -49.50 -25.77
C GLN A 495 37.45 -50.63 -24.89
N ASN A 496 36.93 -50.81 -23.67
CA ASN A 496 37.01 -52.12 -23.02
C ASN A 496 35.76 -52.42 -22.17
N ARG A 497 35.53 -53.70 -21.83
CA ARG A 497 34.17 -54.29 -21.74
C ARG A 497 34.05 -55.38 -20.64
N LEU A 498 32.99 -55.32 -19.81
CA LEU A 498 32.37 -56.44 -19.04
C LEU A 498 33.24 -57.08 -17.91
N THR A 499 32.76 -57.89 -16.94
CA THR A 499 31.39 -58.39 -16.56
C THR A 499 31.19 -58.25 -15.01
N ARG A 500 30.69 -59.11 -14.07
CA ARG A 500 29.97 -60.43 -13.84
C ARG A 500 29.61 -60.43 -12.31
N ARG A 501 28.64 -61.13 -11.68
CA ARG A 501 27.28 -61.66 -12.01
C ARG A 501 26.63 -62.26 -10.71
N PHE A 502 25.40 -61.89 -10.33
CA PHE A 502 24.53 -62.56 -9.30
C PHE A 502 25.01 -62.55 -7.81
N ARG A 503 24.17 -62.69 -6.76
CA ARG A 503 22.98 -63.58 -6.53
C ARG A 503 21.89 -62.98 -5.60
N ASN A 504 20.78 -63.73 -5.47
CA ASN A 504 19.61 -63.53 -4.60
C ASN A 504 19.78 -64.36 -3.28
N HIS A 505 18.90 -64.45 -2.26
CA HIS A 505 17.48 -64.06 -2.02
C HIS A 505 17.23 -63.84 -0.48
N PRO A 506 16.05 -63.34 -0.04
CA PRO A 506 15.62 -63.21 1.37
C PRO A 506 14.78 -64.46 1.81
N PRO A 507 13.94 -64.49 2.89
CA PRO A 507 13.66 -63.49 3.94
C PRO A 507 13.64 -64.05 5.39
N ALA A 508 13.25 -63.20 6.34
CA ALA A 508 12.50 -63.53 7.55
C ALA A 508 11.45 -62.41 7.77
#